data_AF-A0A060CLD2-F1
#
_entry.id   AF-A0A060CLD2-F1
#
_cell.length_a   1.000
_cell.length_b   1.000
_cell.length_c   1.000
_cell.angle_alpha   90.00
_cell.angle_beta   90.00
_cell.angle_gamma   90.00
#
_symmetry.space_group_name_H-M   'P 1'
#
loop_
_entity.id
_entity.type
_entity.pdbx_description
1 polymer ?
#
loop_
_entity_poly.entity_id
_entity_poly.type
_entity_poly.pdbx_seq_one_letter_code
_entity_poly.pdbx_strand_id
1 'polypeptide(L)'
;MNAGLDLEMPGPPRLRGILADLAVSSRKVSHATLDARARNVLNLVQKCAKIEGVASVESIRDFADDRSTNRKLAGESIVLLKNDSKILPIPSHEVEEIALIGPNLKNGAYCGGGSAQLDAYYVVTNYQGIVERLTNN
;
A
#
# COMPACT_ATOMS: atom_id res chain seq x y z
N MET A 1 -8.81 -6.90 26.96
CA MET A 1 -8.98 -8.36 26.71
C MET A 1 -10.44 -8.76 26.74
N ASN A 2 -11.19 -8.48 27.81
CA ASN A 2 -12.63 -8.80 27.87
C ASN A 2 -13.45 -8.13 26.75
N ALA A 3 -13.04 -6.93 26.30
CA ALA A 3 -13.63 -6.23 25.16
C ALA A 3 -13.23 -6.81 23.77
N GLY A 4 -12.54 -7.95 23.72
CA GLY A 4 -12.24 -8.65 22.45
C GLY A 4 -10.96 -8.23 21.72
N LEU A 5 -10.21 -7.24 22.20
CA LEU A 5 -8.90 -6.91 21.62
C LEU A 5 -7.95 -8.12 21.77
N ASP A 6 -7.29 -8.53 20.69
CA ASP A 6 -6.41 -9.71 20.62
C ASP A 6 -4.91 -9.35 20.65
N LEU A 7 -4.51 -8.24 20.03
CA LEU A 7 -3.12 -7.75 19.95
C LEU A 7 -3.07 -6.26 20.31
N GLU A 8 -2.04 -5.86 21.07
CA GLU A 8 -1.75 -4.45 21.37
C GLU A 8 -0.67 -3.97 20.39
N MET A 9 -0.89 -2.83 19.74
CA MET A 9 0.07 -2.18 18.85
C MET A 9 0.03 -0.65 19.05
N PRO A 10 1.13 0.07 18.77
CA PRO A 10 2.46 -0.44 18.40
C PRO A 10 3.20 -1.07 19.58
N GLY A 11 4.26 -1.82 19.30
CA GLY A 11 5.15 -2.34 20.35
C GLY A 11 6.09 -1.25 20.89
N PRO A 12 6.57 -1.36 22.15
CA PRO A 12 6.34 -2.44 23.11
C PRO A 12 4.97 -2.34 23.83
N PRO A 13 4.36 -3.46 24.25
CA PRO A 13 3.05 -3.45 24.90
C PRO A 13 3.11 -2.80 26.28
N ARG A 14 2.17 -1.89 26.56
CA ARG A 14 2.00 -1.25 27.88
C ARG A 14 1.03 -2.03 28.76
N LEU A 15 -0.03 -2.59 28.16
CA LEU A 15 -1.10 -3.26 28.88
C LEU A 15 -0.93 -4.78 28.93
N ARG A 16 -0.29 -5.37 27.92
CA ARG A 16 -0.12 -6.83 27.79
C ARG A 16 1.17 -7.40 28.37
N GLY A 17 1.77 -6.70 29.33
CA GLY A 17 2.84 -7.21 30.20
C GLY A 17 2.32 -7.41 31.63
N ILE A 18 3.03 -6.83 32.60
CA ILE A 18 2.74 -6.94 34.04
C ILE A 18 1.26 -6.63 34.40
N LEU A 19 0.65 -5.67 33.71
CA LEU A 19 -0.76 -5.31 33.96
C LEU A 19 -1.75 -6.43 33.57
N ALA A 20 -1.42 -7.21 32.54
CA ALA A 20 -2.22 -8.39 32.17
C ALA A 20 -2.08 -9.49 33.23
N ASP A 21 -0.87 -9.74 33.70
CA ASP A 21 -0.61 -10.74 34.76
C ASP A 21 -1.34 -10.39 36.06
N LEU A 22 -1.32 -9.11 36.45
CA LEU A 22 -2.07 -8.61 37.60
C LEU A 22 -3.59 -8.76 37.38
N ALA A 23 -4.08 -8.48 36.18
CA ALA A 23 -5.50 -8.62 35.86
C ALA A 23 -5.98 -10.08 35.92
N VAL A 24 -5.13 -11.03 35.52
CA VAL A 24 -5.40 -12.47 35.65
C VAL A 24 -5.33 -12.90 37.12
N SER A 25 -4.27 -12.51 37.83
CA SER A 25 -4.06 -12.84 39.25
C SER A 25 -5.18 -12.30 40.15
N SER A 26 -5.70 -11.12 39.82
CA SER A 26 -6.85 -10.49 40.51
C SER A 26 -8.22 -10.95 39.99
N ARG A 27 -8.27 -11.96 39.09
CA ARG A 27 -9.48 -12.51 38.48
C ARG A 27 -10.34 -11.51 37.69
N LYS A 28 -9.79 -10.36 37.31
CA LYS A 28 -10.44 -9.38 36.41
C LYS A 28 -10.47 -9.87 34.96
N VAL A 29 -9.54 -10.73 34.59
CA VAL A 29 -9.49 -11.46 33.32
C VAL A 29 -9.39 -12.94 33.64
N SER A 30 -10.25 -13.75 33.02
CA SER A 30 -10.17 -15.21 33.19
C SER A 30 -9.04 -15.80 32.33
N HIS A 31 -8.45 -16.91 32.77
CA HIS A 31 -7.51 -17.68 31.94
C HIS A 31 -8.14 -18.09 30.61
N ALA A 32 -9.41 -18.51 30.61
CA ALA A 32 -10.12 -18.85 29.37
C ALA A 32 -10.20 -17.66 28.39
N THR A 33 -10.40 -16.44 28.91
CA THR A 33 -10.35 -15.23 28.08
C THR A 33 -8.96 -15.02 27.49
N LEU A 34 -7.91 -15.13 28.31
CA LEU A 34 -6.52 -14.97 27.87
C LEU A 34 -6.17 -16.00 26.78
N ASP A 35 -6.47 -17.27 27.03
CA ASP A 35 -6.23 -18.38 26.10
C ASP A 35 -6.98 -18.17 24.78
N ALA A 36 -8.21 -17.67 24.83
CA ALA A 36 -8.98 -17.33 23.63
C ALA A 36 -8.31 -16.21 22.81
N ARG A 37 -7.80 -15.14 23.46
CA ARG A 37 -7.10 -14.06 22.75
C ARG A 37 -5.79 -14.56 22.13
N ALA A 38 -5.00 -15.35 22.87
CA ALA A 38 -3.76 -15.94 22.38
C ALA A 38 -4.02 -16.89 21.21
N ARG A 39 -5.07 -17.72 21.30
CA ARG A 39 -5.48 -18.64 20.23
C ARG A 39 -5.84 -17.91 18.94
N ASN A 40 -6.49 -16.75 19.01
CA ASN A 40 -6.80 -15.96 17.81
C ASN A 40 -5.52 -15.49 17.08
N VAL A 41 -4.52 -15.03 17.84
CA VAL A 41 -3.22 -14.64 17.28
C VAL A 41 -2.51 -15.86 16.68
N LEU A 42 -2.49 -16.99 17.37
CA LEU A 42 -1.90 -18.23 16.85
C LEU A 42 -2.62 -18.75 15.60
N ASN A 43 -3.95 -18.63 15.53
CA ASN A 43 -4.72 -18.99 14.35
C ASN A 43 -4.33 -18.12 13.14
N LEU A 44 -4.09 -16.82 13.34
CA LEU A 44 -3.57 -15.94 12.29
C LEU A 44 -2.17 -16.39 11.84
N VAL A 45 -1.27 -16.65 12.80
CA VAL A 45 0.09 -17.16 12.51
C VAL A 45 0.03 -18.47 11.71
N GLN A 46 -0.81 -19.42 12.12
CA GLN A 46 -0.99 -20.69 11.40
C GLN A 46 -1.58 -20.50 10.00
N LYS A 47 -2.48 -19.54 9.80
CA LYS A 47 -3.00 -19.21 8.45
C LYS A 47 -1.88 -18.67 7.56
N CYS A 48 -1.06 -17.75 8.07
CA CYS A 48 0.05 -17.19 7.31
C CYS A 48 1.16 -18.21 7.05
N ALA A 49 1.44 -19.11 8.00
CA ALA A 49 2.49 -20.14 7.86
C ALA A 49 2.20 -21.20 6.78
N LYS A 50 0.95 -21.32 6.33
CA LYS A 50 0.55 -22.21 5.22
C LYS A 50 0.79 -21.61 3.84
N ILE A 51 1.19 -20.34 3.76
CA ILE A 51 1.47 -19.68 2.49
C ILE A 51 2.82 -20.19 1.99
N GLU A 52 2.78 -20.92 0.87
CA GLU A 52 3.98 -21.38 0.19
C GLU A 52 4.61 -20.26 -0.65
N GLY A 53 5.91 -20.40 -0.97
CA GLY A 53 6.61 -19.43 -1.84
C GLY A 53 7.02 -18.11 -1.18
N VAL A 54 6.92 -18.02 0.16
CA VAL A 54 7.46 -16.87 0.90
C VAL A 54 8.98 -17.01 1.00
N ALA A 55 9.71 -16.02 0.48
CA ALA A 55 11.16 -15.99 0.57
C ALA A 55 11.62 -15.86 2.03
N SER A 56 12.68 -16.58 2.41
CA SER A 56 13.28 -16.48 3.75
C SER A 56 14.02 -15.15 3.97
N VAL A 57 14.35 -14.45 2.89
CA VAL A 57 14.99 -13.14 2.90
C VAL A 57 14.14 -12.20 2.06
N GLU A 58 13.89 -11.01 2.59
CA GLU A 58 13.19 -9.96 1.88
C GLU A 58 14.01 -9.50 0.66
N SER A 59 13.35 -9.39 -0.49
CA SER A 59 13.97 -8.93 -1.73
C SER A 59 13.06 -7.98 -2.48
N ILE A 60 13.62 -7.23 -3.41
CA ILE A 60 12.87 -6.42 -4.37
C ILE A 60 12.12 -7.36 -5.33
N ARG A 61 10.85 -7.06 -5.60
CA ARG A 61 10.02 -7.77 -6.57
C ARG A 61 9.60 -6.83 -7.70
N ASP A 62 10.53 -6.51 -8.57
CA ASP A 62 10.30 -5.62 -9.71
C ASP A 62 10.10 -6.42 -11.02
N PHE A 63 8.93 -7.04 -11.16
CA PHE A 63 8.58 -7.90 -12.30
C PHE A 63 7.72 -7.18 -13.33
N ALA A 64 7.96 -7.46 -14.62
CA ALA A 64 7.23 -6.83 -15.73
C ALA A 64 5.71 -6.98 -15.63
N ASP A 65 5.22 -8.13 -15.16
CA ASP A 65 3.79 -8.38 -14.97
C ASP A 65 3.17 -7.47 -13.91
N ASP A 66 3.88 -7.27 -12.78
CA ASP A 66 3.46 -6.36 -11.70
C ASP A 66 3.44 -4.91 -12.23
N ARG A 67 4.46 -4.51 -13.02
CA ARG A 67 4.49 -3.19 -13.69
C ARG A 67 3.28 -2.97 -14.61
N SER A 68 2.97 -3.97 -15.42
CA SER A 68 1.84 -3.90 -16.37
C SER A 68 0.50 -3.78 -15.65
N THR A 69 0.33 -4.54 -14.57
CA THR A 69 -0.88 -4.54 -13.73
C THR A 69 -1.03 -3.20 -13.02
N ASN A 70 0.03 -2.67 -12.42
CA ASN A 70 0.02 -1.38 -11.77
C ASN A 70 -0.28 -0.24 -12.75
N ARG A 71 0.29 -0.27 -13.96
CA ARG A 71 0.00 0.72 -15.00
C ARG A 71 -1.46 0.68 -15.43
N LYS A 72 -2.05 -0.51 -15.58
CA LYS A 72 -3.47 -0.67 -15.89
C LYS A 72 -4.36 -0.13 -14.77
N LEU A 73 -4.10 -0.54 -13.53
CA LEU A 73 -4.86 -0.09 -12.35
C LEU A 73 -4.80 1.44 -12.19
N ALA A 74 -3.61 2.02 -12.32
CA ALA A 74 -3.44 3.47 -12.27
C ALA A 74 -4.21 4.18 -13.39
N GLY A 75 -4.19 3.64 -14.61
CA GLY A 75 -4.99 4.16 -15.73
C GLY A 75 -6.49 4.12 -15.46
N GLU A 76 -6.99 3.03 -14.88
CA GLU A 76 -8.40 2.84 -14.52
C GLU A 76 -8.84 3.69 -13.31
N SER A 77 -7.90 4.15 -12.48
CA SER A 77 -8.19 5.02 -11.32
C SER A 77 -8.38 6.49 -11.67
N ILE A 78 -8.08 6.93 -12.89
CA ILE A 78 -8.17 8.33 -13.30
C ILE A 78 -9.63 8.68 -13.61
N VAL A 79 -10.15 9.72 -12.95
CA VAL A 79 -11.49 10.24 -13.20
C VAL A 79 -11.41 11.55 -13.97
N LEU A 80 -12.00 11.59 -15.16
CA LEU A 80 -12.10 12.80 -15.97
C LEU A 80 -13.22 13.71 -15.43
N LEU A 81 -12.83 14.78 -14.74
CA LEU A 81 -13.78 15.71 -14.12
C LEU A 81 -14.42 16.69 -15.10
N LYS A 82 -13.67 17.10 -16.14
CA LYS A 82 -14.10 18.10 -17.12
C LYS A 82 -13.43 17.86 -18.47
N ASN A 83 -14.19 17.97 -19.57
CA ASN A 83 -13.68 17.85 -20.94
C ASN A 83 -14.50 18.71 -21.92
N ASP A 84 -14.28 20.03 -21.88
CA ASP A 84 -14.94 20.97 -22.79
C ASP A 84 -14.34 20.85 -24.19
N SER A 85 -15.18 21.06 -25.22
CA SER A 85 -14.76 21.08 -26.63
C SER A 85 -14.01 19.83 -27.11
N LYS A 86 -14.14 18.69 -26.40
CA LYS A 86 -13.45 17.43 -26.70
C LYS A 86 -11.92 17.60 -26.82
N ILE A 87 -11.34 18.44 -25.96
CA ILE A 87 -9.89 18.69 -25.96
C ILE A 87 -9.07 17.43 -25.62
N LEU A 88 -9.67 16.47 -24.89
CA LEU A 88 -9.10 15.14 -24.67
C LEU A 88 -9.89 14.07 -25.45
N PRO A 89 -9.20 13.04 -26.01
CA PRO A 89 -7.75 12.78 -25.93
C PRO A 89 -6.93 13.70 -26.86
N ILE A 90 -5.68 14.00 -26.48
CA ILE A 90 -4.77 14.82 -27.29
C ILE A 90 -4.33 14.00 -28.51
N PRO A 91 -4.59 14.46 -29.75
CA PRO A 91 -4.17 13.76 -30.97
C PRO A 91 -2.67 13.94 -31.19
N SER A 92 -1.87 12.94 -30.80
CA SER A 92 -0.39 13.01 -30.84
C SER A 92 0.23 13.24 -32.22
N HIS A 93 -0.54 13.10 -33.31
CA HIS A 93 -0.10 13.32 -34.69
C HIS A 93 -0.45 14.72 -35.23
N GLU A 94 -1.27 15.49 -34.51
CA GLU A 94 -1.68 16.85 -34.91
C GLU A 94 -1.04 17.94 -34.03
N VAL A 95 -0.30 17.52 -32.98
CA VAL A 95 0.37 18.43 -32.05
C VAL A 95 1.79 18.69 -32.54
N GLU A 96 2.02 19.88 -33.09
CA GLU A 96 3.36 20.35 -33.48
C GLU A 96 4.21 20.72 -32.25
N GLU A 97 3.59 21.36 -31.25
CA GLU A 97 4.26 21.81 -30.03
C GLU A 97 3.37 21.63 -28.79
N ILE A 98 3.97 21.21 -27.67
CA ILE A 98 3.28 21.08 -26.39
C ILE A 98 4.10 21.74 -25.27
N ALA A 99 3.46 22.61 -24.50
CA ALA A 99 4.07 23.20 -23.30
C ALA A 99 3.67 22.39 -22.06
N LEU A 100 4.66 21.84 -21.35
CA LEU A 100 4.45 21.13 -20.09
C LEU A 100 4.82 22.05 -18.92
N ILE A 101 3.82 22.42 -18.11
CA ILE A 101 3.98 23.39 -17.01
C ILE A 101 3.64 22.74 -15.66
N GLY A 102 4.54 22.89 -14.69
CA GLY A 102 4.30 22.53 -13.28
C GLY A 102 5.37 21.62 -12.65
N PRO A 103 5.59 21.69 -11.33
CA PRO A 103 6.64 20.93 -10.64
C PRO A 103 6.39 19.41 -10.61
N ASN A 104 5.12 18.99 -10.61
CA ASN A 104 4.72 17.58 -10.57
C ASN A 104 4.98 16.82 -11.89
N LEU A 105 5.49 17.51 -12.91
CA LEU A 105 5.90 16.86 -14.14
C LEU A 105 7.16 16.01 -13.93
N LYS A 106 8.12 16.54 -13.16
CA LYS A 106 9.38 15.86 -12.85
C LYS A 106 9.34 15.17 -11.47
N ASN A 107 8.50 15.65 -10.56
CA ASN A 107 8.28 15.02 -9.27
C ASN A 107 7.05 14.11 -9.33
N GLY A 108 7.28 12.82 -9.58
CA GLY A 108 6.20 11.83 -9.62
C GLY A 108 5.59 11.63 -8.24
N ALA A 109 4.31 11.97 -8.08
CA ALA A 109 3.54 11.65 -6.89
C ALA A 109 2.95 10.24 -7.04
N TYR A 110 3.68 9.22 -6.57
CA TYR A 110 3.30 7.81 -6.71
C TYR A 110 2.71 7.19 -5.43
N CYS A 111 2.89 7.82 -4.28
CA CYS A 111 2.25 7.43 -3.03
C CYS A 111 1.83 8.66 -2.21
N GLY A 112 0.91 8.45 -1.29
CA GLY A 112 0.61 9.43 -0.24
C GLY A 112 1.71 9.47 0.82
N GLY A 113 1.50 10.27 1.86
CA GLY A 113 2.42 10.33 3.01
C GLY A 113 2.01 9.43 4.18
N GLY A 114 2.81 9.44 5.24
CA GLY A 114 2.49 8.81 6.52
C GLY A 114 2.79 7.31 6.56
N SER A 115 1.97 6.52 7.26
CA SER A 115 2.19 5.08 7.44
C SER A 115 2.02 4.24 6.17
N ALA A 116 1.51 4.85 5.09
CA ALA A 116 1.36 4.24 3.77
C ALA A 116 2.45 4.68 2.77
N GLN A 117 3.42 5.49 3.21
CA GLN A 117 4.55 5.86 2.35
C GLN A 117 5.44 4.64 2.11
N LEU A 118 5.76 4.41 0.84
CA LEU A 118 6.58 3.30 0.39
C LEU A 118 7.58 3.82 -0.62
N ASP A 119 8.80 3.29 -0.60
CA ASP A 119 9.78 3.57 -1.65
C ASP A 119 9.45 2.69 -2.88
N ALA A 120 9.21 3.33 -4.02
CA ALA A 120 8.91 2.61 -5.25
C ALA A 120 10.19 2.01 -5.85
N TYR A 121 10.08 0.79 -6.42
CA TYR A 121 11.19 0.16 -7.13
C TYR A 121 11.62 0.95 -8.37
N TYR A 122 10.66 1.59 -9.04
CA TYR A 122 10.90 2.52 -10.14
C TYR A 122 9.77 3.55 -10.19
N VAL A 123 10.04 4.69 -10.80
CA VAL A 123 9.05 5.75 -11.02
C VAL A 123 9.20 6.24 -12.45
N VAL A 124 8.09 6.26 -13.20
CA VAL A 124 7.99 7.00 -14.46
C VAL A 124 7.31 8.33 -14.13
N THR A 125 8.04 9.42 -14.35
CA THR A 125 7.50 10.76 -14.14
C THR A 125 6.47 11.11 -15.22
N ASN A 126 5.54 12.02 -14.92
CA ASN A 126 4.56 12.48 -15.91
C ASN A 126 5.25 13.05 -17.16
N TYR A 127 6.37 13.76 -16.98
CA TYR A 127 7.21 14.25 -18.06
C TYR A 127 7.71 13.10 -18.96
N GLN A 128 8.32 12.07 -18.38
CA GLN A 128 8.82 10.92 -19.13
C GLN A 128 7.70 10.19 -19.87
N GLY A 129 6.57 9.96 -19.22
CA GLY A 129 5.43 9.27 -19.83
C GLY A 129 4.82 10.04 -21.01
N ILE A 130 4.73 11.37 -20.92
CA ILE A 130 4.25 12.21 -22.02
C ILE A 130 5.25 12.24 -23.17
N VAL A 131 6.55 12.44 -22.88
CA VAL A 131 7.60 12.46 -23.91
C VAL A 131 7.67 11.11 -24.63
N GLU A 132 7.68 9.99 -23.90
CA GLU A 132 7.68 8.65 -24.49
C GLU A 132 6.46 8.43 -25.40
N ARG A 133 5.28 8.91 -25.01
CA ARG A 133 4.07 8.76 -25.81
C ARG A 133 4.07 9.62 -27.09
N LEU A 134 4.67 10.81 -27.05
CA LEU A 134 4.72 11.73 -28.19
C LEU A 134 5.86 11.40 -29.16
N THR A 135 6.98 10.87 -28.68
CA THR A 135 8.15 10.51 -29.51
C THR A 135 8.03 9.12 -30.14
N ASN A 136 7.23 8.20 -29.59
CA ASN A 136 7.01 6.85 -30.14
C ASN A 136 5.97 6.82 -31.29
N ASN A 137 5.75 7.95 -31.95
CA ASN A 137 4.91 8.11 -33.15
C ASN A 137 5.83 8.46 -34.34
#